data_AF-A0AAI9X076-F1
#
_entry.id   AF-A0AAI9X076-F1
#
_cell.length_a   1.000
_cell.length_b   1.000
_cell.length_c   1.000
_cell.angle_alpha   90.00
_cell.angle_beta   90.00
_cell.angle_gamma   90.00
#
_symmetry.space_group_name_H-M   'P 1'
#
loop_
_entity.id
_entity.type
_entity.pdbx_description
1 polymer ?
#
loop_
_entity_poly.entity_id
_entity_poly.type
_entity_poly.pdbx_seq_one_letter_code
_entity_poly.pdbx_strand_id
1 'polypeptide(L)'
;MTVPVEANKKELEDFEAYLETDFEPNKFANSLLTVSNGYENQELDLSTSLKKLKFDLVELDKRMKSISTSNYESLIRNFTEISQYQKLVEERINPHIQQVNKPFDKIKKEVLDPYDTAVKLNSALRKMHQTLELLRSTSFFIFIFQQLEDLQVSGYDRDIVKICRLHVQLQSLYDESMNEKSEESALSVKLVKNYQATATAKRLALIQESSATISTELSRITNFHSKNTKLYNNLQALFILDQKEFFSTFEKSTVQRQATLGSSQLSKALQSPRNLISILLEVKENASNYFAKLAELLNKWTFFVDNKNLPISNVILQSFKSESLIAMYWQTLSQKLKKNIVATMARGGPIAKNLKVYSQGLQSAVEEKFANASEKDQILDALTIIDYK
;
A
#
# COMPACT_ATOMS: atom_id res chain seq x y z
N MET A 1 -6.73 98.24 28.94
CA MET A 1 -6.89 99.71 29.02
C MET A 1 -6.53 100.29 27.65
N THR A 2 -7.56 100.83 27.00
CA THR A 2 -7.63 101.86 25.93
C THR A 2 -6.71 103.07 26.21
N VAL A 3 -6.06 103.84 25.31
CA VAL A 3 -5.96 104.02 23.83
C VAL A 3 -4.55 104.70 23.55
N PRO A 4 -4.24 105.32 22.38
CA PRO A 4 -3.22 104.92 21.39
C PRO A 4 -2.00 105.87 21.29
N VAL A 5 -1.04 105.57 20.41
CA VAL A 5 -0.30 106.61 19.69
C VAL A 5 -0.07 106.15 18.24
N GLU A 6 -0.91 106.66 17.33
CA GLU A 6 -0.61 106.77 15.91
C GLU A 6 0.63 107.65 15.73
N ALA A 7 1.75 107.10 15.23
CA ALA A 7 2.83 107.88 14.64
C ALA A 7 3.82 107.00 13.85
N ASN A 8 3.42 106.50 12.68
CA ASN A 8 4.19 106.54 11.42
C ASN A 8 3.52 105.66 10.33
N LYS A 9 2.42 106.16 9.76
CA LYS A 9 1.84 105.68 8.51
C LYS A 9 2.80 105.97 7.36
N LYS A 10 3.78 105.09 7.14
CA LYS A 10 4.49 104.83 5.87
C LYS A 10 5.46 103.64 6.00
N GLU A 11 5.10 102.64 6.81
CA GLU A 11 5.71 101.30 6.66
C GLU A 11 5.19 100.75 5.32
N LEU A 12 6.10 100.41 4.40
CA LEU A 12 5.76 100.05 3.03
C LEU A 12 4.77 98.88 3.00
N GLU A 13 3.57 99.10 2.46
CA GLU A 13 2.49 98.10 2.31
C GLU A 13 2.90 96.87 1.47
N ASP A 14 4.00 96.93 0.71
CA ASP A 14 4.45 95.87 -0.20
C ASP A 14 5.12 94.66 0.48
N PHE A 15 5.33 94.69 1.79
CA PHE A 15 6.09 93.67 2.50
C PHE A 15 5.28 92.46 2.97
N GLU A 16 3.98 92.63 3.20
CA GLU A 16 3.10 91.56 3.69
C GLU A 16 2.91 90.45 2.66
N ALA A 17 3.12 90.75 1.37
CA ALA A 17 3.15 89.77 0.29
C ALA A 17 4.18 88.65 0.51
N TYR A 18 5.30 88.92 1.20
CA TYR A 18 6.33 87.91 1.51
C TYR A 18 5.92 86.94 2.63
N LEU A 19 4.92 87.30 3.44
CA LEU A 19 4.47 86.52 4.60
C LEU A 19 3.21 85.70 4.32
N GLU A 20 2.64 85.84 3.11
CA GLU A 20 1.50 85.03 2.66
C GLU A 20 1.89 83.55 2.55
N THR A 21 0.97 82.65 2.94
CA THR A 21 1.20 81.20 2.93
C THR A 21 1.46 80.63 1.54
N ASP A 22 1.02 81.32 0.50
CA ASP A 22 1.11 80.91 -0.90
C ASP A 22 2.13 81.75 -1.69
N PHE A 23 3.08 82.40 -1.00
CA PHE A 23 4.10 83.22 -1.65
C PHE A 23 4.93 82.39 -2.64
N GLU A 24 4.83 82.72 -3.94
CA GLU A 24 5.64 82.12 -4.99
C GLU A 24 6.72 83.11 -5.51
N PRO A 25 8.02 82.84 -5.25
CA PRO A 25 9.10 83.76 -5.60
C PRO A 25 9.15 84.13 -7.08
N ASN A 26 8.85 83.18 -7.96
CA ASN A 26 8.90 83.38 -9.41
C ASN A 26 7.76 84.26 -9.92
N LYS A 27 6.55 84.11 -9.36
CA LYS A 27 5.39 84.94 -9.71
C LYS A 27 5.58 86.38 -9.24
N PHE A 28 6.11 86.54 -8.02
CA PHE A 28 6.42 87.85 -7.45
C PHE A 28 7.54 88.57 -8.22
N ALA A 29 8.60 87.86 -8.61
CA ALA A 29 9.66 88.44 -9.45
C ALA A 29 9.10 88.92 -10.81
N ASN A 30 8.22 88.13 -11.43
CA ASN A 30 7.58 88.50 -12.69
C ASN A 30 6.61 89.69 -12.54
N SER A 31 5.84 89.75 -11.45
CA SER A 31 4.98 90.92 -11.18
C SER A 31 5.81 92.18 -10.92
N LEU A 32 6.95 92.06 -10.23
CA LEU A 32 7.84 93.20 -9.98
C LEU A 32 8.46 93.75 -11.27
N LEU A 33 8.88 92.86 -12.18
CA LEU A 33 9.45 93.23 -13.48
C LEU A 33 8.41 93.91 -14.40
N THR A 34 7.19 93.38 -14.43
CA THR A 34 6.09 93.94 -15.23
C THR A 34 5.64 95.31 -14.69
N VAL A 35 5.58 95.47 -13.37
CA VAL A 35 5.25 96.76 -12.72
C VAL A 35 6.34 97.81 -12.95
N SER A 36 7.62 97.42 -12.91
CA SER A 36 8.73 98.38 -13.02
C SER A 36 8.94 98.89 -14.45
N ASN A 37 8.59 98.10 -15.46
CA ASN A 37 8.89 98.40 -16.87
C ASN A 37 7.67 98.85 -17.70
N GLY A 38 6.44 98.57 -17.27
CA GLY A 38 5.25 98.88 -18.08
C GLY A 38 5.26 98.18 -19.45
N TYR A 39 4.22 98.38 -20.27
CA TYR A 39 4.10 97.69 -21.56
C TYR A 39 4.73 98.45 -22.75
N GLU A 40 5.22 99.67 -22.55
CA GLU A 40 5.64 100.57 -23.66
C GLU A 40 7.12 101.00 -23.63
N ASN A 41 7.92 100.56 -22.65
CA ASN A 41 9.36 100.87 -22.61
C ASN A 41 10.15 99.91 -23.52
N GLN A 42 10.92 100.45 -24.47
CA GLN A 42 11.74 99.67 -25.42
C GLN A 42 13.03 99.09 -24.80
N GLU A 43 13.43 99.56 -23.61
CA GLU A 43 14.58 99.06 -22.86
C GLU A 43 14.14 98.51 -21.50
N LEU A 44 14.62 97.32 -21.15
CA LEU A 44 14.31 96.62 -19.91
C LEU A 44 15.14 97.19 -18.75
N ASP A 45 14.53 97.95 -17.85
CA ASP A 45 15.16 98.43 -16.62
C ASP A 45 15.07 97.37 -15.51
N LEU A 46 16.16 96.60 -15.38
CA LEU A 46 16.36 95.66 -14.28
C LEU A 46 16.93 96.33 -13.02
N SER A 47 17.50 97.53 -13.16
CA SER A 47 18.21 98.23 -12.09
C SER A 47 17.24 98.67 -11.00
N THR A 48 16.07 99.19 -11.40
CA THR A 48 15.04 99.64 -10.47
C THR A 48 14.42 98.49 -9.69
N SER A 49 14.02 97.39 -10.34
CA SER A 49 13.50 96.19 -9.65
C SER A 49 14.55 95.56 -8.72
N LEU A 50 15.82 95.50 -9.13
CA LEU A 50 16.92 95.00 -8.29
C LEU A 50 17.18 95.88 -7.07
N LYS A 51 17.11 97.21 -7.22
CA LYS A 51 17.25 98.14 -6.09
C LYS A 51 16.11 97.98 -5.09
N LYS A 52 14.88 97.79 -5.56
CA LYS A 52 13.72 97.54 -4.69
C LYS A 52 13.89 96.21 -3.92
N LEU A 53 14.21 95.11 -4.60
CA LEU A 53 14.43 93.82 -3.94
C LEU A 53 15.60 93.86 -2.94
N LYS A 54 16.69 94.57 -3.25
CA LYS A 54 17.79 94.78 -2.29
C LYS A 54 17.35 95.56 -1.06
N PHE A 55 16.54 96.60 -1.24
CA PHE A 55 15.97 97.35 -0.13
C PHE A 55 15.07 96.45 0.74
N ASP A 56 14.24 95.63 0.08
CA ASP A 56 13.34 94.71 0.78
C ASP A 56 14.11 93.63 1.54
N LEU A 57 15.20 93.09 0.99
CA LEU A 57 16.09 92.16 1.70
C LEU A 57 16.72 92.78 2.96
N VAL A 58 17.15 94.04 2.89
CA VAL A 58 17.73 94.73 4.04
C VAL A 58 16.67 94.92 5.14
N GLU A 59 15.43 95.25 4.77
CA GLU A 59 14.34 95.37 5.75
C GLU A 59 13.90 93.99 6.29
N LEU A 60 13.95 92.93 5.49
CA LEU A 60 13.69 91.54 5.92
C LEU A 60 14.70 91.15 6.99
N ASP A 61 15.98 91.38 6.73
CA ASP A 61 17.07 91.13 7.68
C ASP A 61 16.88 91.94 8.96
N LYS A 62 16.46 93.20 8.84
CA LYS A 62 16.24 94.09 9.98
C LYS A 62 15.04 93.64 10.82
N ARG A 63 13.92 93.26 10.20
CA ARG A 63 12.72 92.77 10.88
C ARG A 63 12.94 91.37 11.46
N MET A 64 13.65 90.48 10.75
CA MET A 64 14.07 89.18 11.25
C MET A 64 15.00 89.33 12.46
N LYS A 65 15.97 90.25 12.41
CA LYS A 65 16.80 90.61 13.56
C LYS A 65 15.95 91.19 14.69
N SER A 66 15.01 92.07 14.41
CA SER A 66 14.10 92.64 15.43
C SER A 66 13.26 91.55 16.11
N ILE A 67 12.60 90.68 15.35
CA ILE A 67 11.78 89.57 15.85
C ILE A 67 12.64 88.56 16.61
N SER A 68 13.81 88.22 16.08
CA SER A 68 14.75 87.31 16.74
C SER A 68 15.33 87.91 18.02
N THR A 69 15.50 89.24 18.08
CA THR A 69 16.01 89.95 19.27
C THR A 69 14.89 90.24 20.28
N SER A 70 13.63 90.37 19.85
CA SER A 70 12.49 90.56 20.75
C SER A 70 11.99 89.25 21.35
N ASN A 71 12.10 88.14 20.60
CA ASN A 71 11.60 86.82 21.01
C ASN A 71 12.72 85.81 21.28
N TYR A 72 13.97 86.27 21.47
CA TYR A 72 15.13 85.41 21.67
C TYR A 72 14.91 84.41 22.82
N GLU A 73 14.25 84.84 23.90
CA GLU A 73 13.98 83.98 25.06
C GLU A 73 13.09 82.78 24.71
N SER A 74 12.04 82.98 23.90
CA SER A 74 11.15 81.91 23.46
C SER A 74 11.84 80.95 22.48
N LEU A 75 12.64 81.49 21.55
CA LEU A 75 13.46 80.68 20.64
C LEU A 75 14.47 79.83 21.42
N ILE A 76 15.21 80.43 22.35
CA ILE A 76 16.17 79.71 23.20
C ILE A 76 15.44 78.64 24.02
N ARG A 77 14.28 78.96 24.61
CA ARG A 77 13.49 77.98 25.38
C ARG A 77 13.08 76.80 24.51
N ASN A 78 12.54 77.04 23.31
CA ASN A 78 12.12 75.97 22.39
C ASN A 78 13.31 75.13 21.91
N PHE A 79 14.45 75.74 21.58
CA PHE A 79 15.67 74.98 21.23
C PHE A 79 16.18 74.16 22.41
N THR A 80 16.06 74.69 23.63
CA THR A 80 16.44 73.98 24.86
C THR A 80 15.51 72.82 25.13
N GLU A 81 14.19 72.99 25.00
CA GLU A 81 13.19 71.93 25.14
C GLU A 81 13.35 70.83 24.08
N ILE A 82 13.54 71.19 22.81
CA ILE A 82 13.81 70.23 21.73
C ILE A 82 15.09 69.43 22.03
N SER A 83 16.16 70.11 22.46
CA SER A 83 17.40 69.45 22.85
C SER A 83 17.20 68.52 24.05
N GLN A 84 16.40 68.92 25.03
CA GLN A 84 16.04 68.07 26.18
C GLN A 84 15.22 66.85 25.76
N TYR A 85 14.24 66.99 24.86
CA TYR A 85 13.46 65.86 24.36
C TYR A 85 14.31 64.90 23.53
N GLN A 86 15.20 65.42 22.67
CA GLN A 86 16.17 64.58 21.95
C GLN A 86 17.05 63.79 22.93
N LYS A 87 17.60 64.45 23.96
CA LYS A 87 18.36 63.77 25.02
C LYS A 87 17.54 62.70 25.73
N LEU A 88 16.28 62.98 26.09
CA LEU A 88 15.40 61.98 26.73
C LEU A 88 15.12 60.76 25.82
N VAL A 89 14.94 61.00 24.52
CA VAL A 89 14.73 59.92 23.54
C VAL A 89 16.00 59.08 23.41
N GLU A 90 17.16 59.71 23.29
CA GLU A 90 18.46 59.03 23.15
C GLU A 90 18.90 58.30 24.42
N GLU A 91 18.71 58.90 25.59
CA GLU A 91 19.23 58.39 26.86
C GLU A 91 18.27 57.40 27.55
N ARG A 92 16.95 57.51 27.34
CA ARG A 92 15.97 56.63 28.00
C ARG A 92 15.21 55.74 27.04
N ILE A 93 14.57 56.32 26.03
CA ILE A 93 13.63 55.57 25.20
C ILE A 93 14.37 54.55 24.32
N ASN A 94 15.41 54.98 23.60
CA ASN A 94 16.20 54.12 22.73
C ASN A 94 16.83 52.93 23.48
N PRO A 95 17.49 53.13 24.65
CA PRO A 95 18.02 52.03 25.45
C PRO A 95 16.95 51.04 25.92
N HIS A 96 15.78 51.52 26.36
CA HIS A 96 14.70 50.63 26.79
C HIS A 96 14.12 49.83 25.63
N ILE A 97 13.94 50.43 24.45
CA ILE A 97 13.51 49.71 23.25
C ILE A 97 14.54 48.64 22.88
N GLN A 98 15.83 48.97 22.88
CA GLN A 98 16.90 48.00 22.64
C GLN A 98 16.90 46.88 23.69
N GLN A 99 16.63 47.22 24.96
CA GLN A 99 16.56 46.23 26.05
C GLN A 99 15.38 45.28 25.90
N VAL A 100 14.26 45.71 25.32
CA VAL A 100 13.10 44.86 25.02
C VAL A 100 13.31 44.01 23.75
N ASN A 101 13.96 44.56 22.74
CA ASN A 101 14.26 43.83 21.50
C ASN A 101 15.31 42.74 21.71
N LYS A 102 16.31 42.97 22.58
CA LYS A 102 17.37 41.99 22.90
C LYS A 102 16.84 40.60 23.28
N PRO A 103 15.90 40.46 24.24
CA PRO A 103 15.25 39.18 24.55
C PRO A 103 14.52 38.55 23.36
N PHE A 104 13.85 39.36 22.52
CA PHE A 104 13.12 38.86 21.36
C PHE A 104 14.08 38.32 20.29
N ASP A 105 15.14 39.06 19.99
CA ASP A 105 16.22 38.63 19.09
C ASP A 105 16.91 37.39 19.65
N LYS A 106 17.09 37.31 20.98
CA LYS A 106 17.63 36.13 21.65
C LYS A 106 16.72 34.92 21.49
N ILE A 107 15.41 35.04 21.71
CA ILE A 107 14.45 33.94 21.51
C ILE A 107 14.42 33.50 20.04
N LYS A 108 14.39 34.44 19.11
CA LYS A 108 14.42 34.12 17.68
C LYS A 108 15.66 33.29 17.33
N LYS A 109 16.83 33.73 17.79
CA LYS A 109 18.10 33.09 17.49
C LYS A 109 18.34 31.78 18.24
N GLU A 110 17.93 31.70 19.50
CA GLU A 110 18.20 30.54 20.37
C GLU A 110 17.09 29.48 20.34
N VAL A 111 15.87 29.83 19.91
CA VAL A 111 14.72 28.91 19.92
C VAL A 111 14.14 28.70 18.53
N LEU A 112 13.81 29.77 17.80
CA LEU A 112 13.14 29.63 16.50
C LEU A 112 14.10 29.07 15.43
N ASP A 113 15.30 29.65 15.28
CA ASP A 113 16.25 29.18 14.26
C ASP A 113 16.66 27.69 14.47
N PRO A 114 16.95 27.23 15.71
CA PRO A 114 17.21 25.80 15.96
C PRO A 114 15.99 24.92 15.74
N TYR A 115 14.78 25.38 16.08
CA TYR A 115 13.54 24.66 15.81
C TYR A 115 13.33 24.45 14.31
N ASP A 116 13.43 25.51 13.51
CA ASP A 116 13.29 25.43 12.05
C ASP A 116 14.34 24.51 11.43
N THR A 117 15.56 24.54 11.96
CA THR A 117 16.63 23.63 11.56
C THR A 117 16.28 22.18 11.90
N ALA A 118 15.75 21.93 13.10
CA ALA A 118 15.32 20.60 13.54
C ALA A 118 14.15 20.06 12.70
N VAL A 119 13.17 20.90 12.34
CA VAL A 119 12.06 20.51 11.46
C VAL A 119 12.57 20.12 10.07
N LYS A 120 13.50 20.90 9.49
CA LYS A 120 14.15 20.56 8.21
C LYS A 120 14.90 19.24 8.30
N LEU A 121 15.68 19.03 9.38
CA LEU A 121 16.42 17.78 9.60
C LEU A 121 15.47 16.59 9.75
N ASN A 122 14.39 16.74 10.51
CA ASN A 122 13.38 15.70 10.70
C ASN A 122 12.67 15.35 9.38
N SER A 123 12.36 16.36 8.56
CA SER A 123 11.83 16.12 7.21
C SER A 123 12.82 15.36 6.33
N ALA A 124 14.12 15.67 6.41
CA ALA A 124 15.15 14.94 5.66
C ALA A 124 15.28 13.50 6.16
N LEU A 125 15.25 13.29 7.48
CA LEU A 125 15.28 11.97 8.11
C LEU A 125 14.09 11.12 7.69
N ARG A 126 12.88 11.69 7.66
CA ARG A 126 11.66 10.99 7.22
C ARG A 126 11.77 10.55 5.77
N LYS A 127 12.22 11.42 4.87
CA LYS A 127 12.46 11.07 3.46
C LYS A 127 13.52 9.98 3.31
N MET A 128 14.60 10.06 4.09
CA MET A 128 15.65 9.05 4.08
C MET A 128 15.13 7.70 4.57
N HIS A 129 14.32 7.68 5.64
CA HIS A 129 13.68 6.47 6.15
C HIS A 129 12.77 5.82 5.11
N GLN A 130 11.87 6.61 4.50
CA GLN A 130 10.99 6.15 3.41
C GLN A 130 11.78 5.56 2.24
N THR A 131 12.85 6.25 1.82
CA THR A 131 13.73 5.77 0.74
C THR A 131 14.38 4.44 1.09
N LEU A 132 14.78 4.27 2.35
CA LEU A 132 15.50 3.10 2.81
C LEU A 132 14.56 1.90 3.00
N GLU A 133 13.32 2.14 3.44
CA GLU A 133 12.25 1.14 3.47
C GLU A 133 11.92 0.63 2.07
N LEU A 134 11.69 1.54 1.11
CA LEU A 134 11.46 1.17 -0.28
C LEU A 134 12.62 0.37 -0.88
N LEU A 135 13.87 0.80 -0.59
CA LEU A 135 15.07 0.12 -1.04
C LEU A 135 15.19 -1.28 -0.43
N ARG A 136 14.84 -1.47 0.85
CA ARG A 136 14.84 -2.79 1.49
C ARG A 136 13.84 -3.72 0.85
N SER A 137 12.60 -3.28 0.66
CA SER A 137 11.54 -4.10 0.04
C SER A 137 11.91 -4.48 -1.40
N THR A 138 12.47 -3.53 -2.15
CA THR A 138 12.97 -3.78 -3.52
C THR A 138 14.16 -4.75 -3.53
N SER A 139 15.09 -4.61 -2.59
CA SER A 139 16.27 -5.48 -2.47
C SER A 139 15.86 -6.91 -2.12
N PHE A 140 14.90 -7.07 -1.20
CA PHE A 140 14.33 -8.37 -0.85
C PHE A 140 13.64 -9.04 -2.05
N PHE A 141 12.87 -8.26 -2.83
CA PHE A 141 12.31 -8.73 -4.10
C PHE A 141 13.40 -9.20 -5.08
N ILE A 142 14.46 -8.40 -5.30
CA ILE A 142 15.56 -8.76 -6.21
C ILE A 142 16.24 -10.04 -5.74
N PHE A 143 16.47 -10.19 -4.44
CA PHE A 143 17.10 -11.38 -3.87
C PHE A 143 16.25 -12.64 -4.09
N ILE A 144 14.93 -12.58 -3.85
CA ILE A 144 14.02 -13.69 -4.16
C ILE A 144 14.02 -14.00 -5.65
N PHE A 145 14.00 -12.97 -6.49
CA PHE A 145 14.01 -13.12 -7.94
C PHE A 145 15.28 -13.84 -8.42
N GLN A 146 16.46 -13.40 -7.97
CA GLN A 146 17.73 -14.05 -8.28
C GLN A 146 17.75 -15.52 -7.83
N GLN A 147 17.30 -15.80 -6.61
CA GLN A 147 17.21 -17.18 -6.12
C GLN A 147 16.25 -18.04 -6.94
N LEU A 148 15.13 -17.48 -7.40
CA LEU A 148 14.20 -18.18 -8.28
C LEU A 148 14.85 -18.52 -9.63
N GLU A 149 15.61 -17.60 -10.22
CA GLU A 149 16.33 -17.85 -11.47
C GLU A 149 17.43 -18.91 -11.30
N ASP A 150 18.26 -18.81 -10.27
CA ASP A 150 19.36 -19.74 -10.00
C ASP A 150 18.85 -21.19 -9.80
N LEU A 151 17.75 -21.36 -9.07
CA LEU A 151 17.12 -22.66 -8.84
C LEU A 151 16.40 -23.19 -10.08
N GLN A 152 15.86 -22.31 -10.93
CA GLN A 152 15.25 -22.72 -12.20
C GLN A 152 16.30 -23.26 -13.19
N VAL A 153 17.52 -22.71 -13.18
CA VAL A 153 18.64 -23.18 -14.00
C VAL A 153 19.22 -24.51 -13.49
N SER A 154 19.23 -24.72 -12.17
CA SER A 154 19.90 -25.87 -11.53
C SER A 154 19.13 -27.20 -11.60
N GLY A 155 17.91 -27.19 -12.16
CA GLY A 155 17.08 -28.39 -12.35
C GLY A 155 15.89 -28.47 -11.39
N TYR A 156 14.70 -28.39 -11.96
CA TYR A 156 13.43 -28.15 -11.27
C TYR A 156 13.02 -29.23 -10.25
N ASP A 157 13.30 -30.51 -10.52
CA ASP A 157 12.76 -31.64 -9.73
C ASP A 157 13.37 -31.79 -8.32
N ARG A 158 14.62 -31.31 -8.10
CA ARG A 158 15.28 -31.43 -6.78
C ARG A 158 14.93 -30.29 -5.82
N ASP A 159 14.67 -29.10 -6.35
CA ASP A 159 14.48 -27.88 -5.56
C ASP A 159 13.05 -27.34 -5.62
N ILE A 160 12.10 -28.10 -6.16
CA ILE A 160 10.68 -27.70 -6.30
C ILE A 160 10.08 -27.17 -4.99
N VAL A 161 10.37 -27.78 -3.84
CA VAL A 161 9.87 -27.33 -2.53
C VAL A 161 10.43 -25.95 -2.16
N LYS A 162 11.70 -25.67 -2.48
CA LYS A 162 12.32 -24.36 -2.22
C LYS A 162 11.73 -23.31 -3.16
N ILE A 163 11.59 -23.64 -4.44
CA ILE A 163 10.96 -22.77 -5.45
C ILE A 163 9.54 -22.38 -4.99
N CYS A 164 8.77 -23.35 -4.49
CA CYS A 164 7.43 -23.10 -3.96
C CYS A 164 7.42 -22.15 -2.76
N ARG A 165 8.35 -22.31 -1.80
CA ARG A 165 8.50 -21.41 -0.66
C ARG A 165 8.85 -19.99 -1.09
N LEU A 166 9.75 -19.83 -2.07
CA LEU A 166 10.09 -18.53 -2.64
C LEU A 166 8.88 -17.87 -3.32
N HIS A 167 8.07 -18.64 -4.04
CA HIS A 167 6.82 -18.12 -4.60
C HIS A 167 5.79 -17.71 -3.53
N VAL A 168 5.73 -18.40 -2.38
CA VAL A 168 4.89 -17.99 -1.25
C VAL A 168 5.41 -16.70 -0.62
N GLN A 169 6.73 -16.56 -0.41
CA GLN A 169 7.33 -15.32 0.09
C GLN A 169 7.12 -14.15 -0.88
N LEU A 170 7.22 -14.41 -2.19
CA LEU A 170 6.95 -13.40 -3.20
C LEU A 170 5.48 -12.97 -3.19
N GLN A 171 4.55 -13.91 -2.96
CA GLN A 171 3.13 -13.59 -2.83
C GLN A 171 2.85 -12.79 -1.56
N SER A 172 3.46 -13.14 -0.42
CA SER A 172 3.27 -12.38 0.83
C SER A 172 3.75 -10.94 0.70
N LEU A 173 4.85 -10.69 -0.04
CA LEU A 173 5.27 -9.33 -0.36
C LEU A 173 4.22 -8.56 -1.16
N TYR A 174 3.60 -9.20 -2.16
CA TYR A 174 2.54 -8.57 -2.93
C TYR A 174 1.29 -8.32 -2.09
N ASP A 175 0.95 -9.23 -1.18
CA ASP A 175 -0.22 -9.09 -0.31
C ASP A 175 0.00 -8.00 0.76
N GLU A 176 1.18 -7.93 1.38
CA GLU A 176 1.58 -6.86 2.31
C GLU A 176 1.54 -5.49 1.62
N SER A 177 2.15 -5.40 0.44
CA SER A 177 2.20 -4.18 -0.36
C SER A 177 0.84 -3.70 -0.91
N MET A 178 -0.16 -4.59 -1.00
CA MET A 178 -1.55 -4.26 -1.33
C MET A 178 -2.35 -3.76 -0.13
N ASN A 179 -2.07 -4.28 1.07
CA ASN A 179 -2.75 -3.88 2.30
C ASN A 179 -2.26 -2.53 2.83
N GLU A 180 -1.01 -2.18 2.55
CA GLU A 180 -0.48 -0.84 2.77
C GLU A 180 -1.11 0.14 1.78
N LYS A 181 -2.09 0.94 2.23
CA LYS A 181 -2.70 2.04 1.46
C LYS A 181 -1.75 3.22 1.19
N SER A 182 -0.45 3.02 1.38
CA SER A 182 0.59 4.06 1.32
C SER A 182 1.18 4.13 -0.09
N GLU A 183 1.47 5.35 -0.57
CA GLU A 183 2.30 5.57 -1.77
C GLU A 183 3.73 5.01 -1.64
N GLU A 184 4.10 4.57 -0.44
CA GLU A 184 5.42 4.05 -0.03
C GLU A 184 5.56 2.53 -0.23
N SER A 185 4.53 1.88 -0.75
CA SER A 185 4.51 0.44 -1.02
C SER A 185 5.54 0.03 -2.08
N ALA A 186 6.10 -1.19 -1.97
CA ALA A 186 7.06 -1.76 -2.93
C ALA A 186 6.52 -1.78 -4.38
N LEU A 187 5.20 -1.75 -4.55
CA LEU A 187 4.51 -1.68 -5.84
C LEU A 187 4.62 -0.33 -6.54
N SER A 188 5.09 0.70 -5.85
CA SER A 188 5.48 1.98 -6.46
C SER A 188 6.64 1.80 -7.44
N VAL A 189 7.47 0.76 -7.25
CA VAL A 189 8.58 0.43 -8.14
C VAL A 189 8.07 -0.34 -9.35
N LYS A 190 8.22 0.25 -10.55
CA LYS A 190 7.78 -0.33 -11.82
C LYS A 190 8.28 -1.76 -12.06
N LEU A 191 9.52 -2.05 -11.67
CA LEU A 191 10.11 -3.39 -11.81
C LEU A 191 9.29 -4.46 -11.06
N VAL A 192 9.01 -4.19 -9.77
CA VAL A 192 8.25 -5.08 -8.89
C VAL A 192 6.82 -5.23 -9.41
N LYS A 193 6.18 -4.11 -9.75
CA LYS A 193 4.81 -4.09 -10.27
C LYS A 193 4.66 -4.88 -11.59
N ASN A 194 5.57 -4.70 -12.53
CA ASN A 194 5.49 -5.35 -13.84
C ASN A 194 5.72 -6.87 -13.73
N TYR A 195 6.49 -7.34 -12.74
CA TYR A 195 6.74 -8.76 -12.55
C TYR A 195 5.57 -9.51 -11.90
N GLN A 196 4.62 -8.83 -11.27
CA GLN A 196 3.50 -9.46 -10.55
C GLN A 196 2.68 -10.41 -11.43
N ALA A 197 2.36 -10.01 -12.66
CA ALA A 197 1.63 -10.86 -13.62
C ALA A 197 2.43 -12.11 -14.00
N THR A 198 3.74 -11.97 -14.22
CA THR A 198 4.62 -13.10 -14.52
C THR A 198 4.78 -14.04 -13.32
N ALA A 199 4.92 -13.49 -12.11
CA ALA A 199 5.04 -14.26 -10.88
C ALA A 199 3.79 -15.11 -10.61
N THR A 200 2.60 -14.51 -10.78
CA THR A 200 1.31 -15.21 -10.62
C THR A 200 1.11 -16.29 -11.68
N ALA A 201 1.45 -16.01 -12.95
CA ALA A 201 1.41 -17.01 -14.02
C ALA A 201 2.37 -18.20 -13.76
N LYS A 202 3.62 -17.93 -13.36
CA LYS A 202 4.59 -18.98 -13.00
C LYS A 202 4.11 -19.81 -11.80
N ARG A 203 3.52 -19.18 -10.77
CA ARG A 203 2.93 -19.89 -9.63
C ARG A 203 1.79 -20.82 -10.06
N LEU A 204 0.90 -20.38 -10.95
CA LEU A 204 -0.19 -21.21 -11.45
C LEU A 204 0.33 -22.39 -12.29
N ALA A 205 1.35 -22.17 -13.12
CA ALA A 205 1.99 -23.24 -13.88
C ALA A 205 2.61 -24.30 -12.96
N LEU A 206 3.31 -23.88 -11.89
CA LEU A 206 3.84 -24.76 -10.84
C LEU A 206 2.75 -25.63 -10.20
N ILE A 207 1.62 -25.01 -9.82
CA ILE A 207 0.48 -25.75 -9.23
C ILE A 207 -0.04 -26.82 -10.20
N GLN A 208 -0.20 -26.48 -11.48
CA GLN A 208 -0.69 -27.42 -12.50
C GLN A 208 0.30 -28.57 -12.73
N GLU A 209 1.60 -28.27 -12.82
CA GLU A 209 2.65 -29.26 -13.03
C GLU A 209 2.79 -30.21 -11.83
N SER A 210 2.79 -29.68 -10.61
CA SER A 210 2.80 -30.50 -9.38
C SER A 210 1.55 -31.39 -9.32
N SER A 211 0.38 -30.85 -9.66
CA SER A 211 -0.87 -31.61 -9.65
C SER A 211 -0.87 -32.74 -10.69
N ALA A 212 -0.35 -32.48 -11.90
CA ALA A 212 -0.19 -33.49 -12.95
C ALA A 212 0.82 -34.58 -12.57
N THR A 213 1.93 -34.19 -11.94
CA THR A 213 2.95 -35.12 -11.45
C THR A 213 2.39 -36.01 -10.35
N ILE A 214 1.70 -35.44 -9.35
CA ILE A 214 1.02 -36.19 -8.29
C ILE A 214 0.00 -37.18 -8.89
N SER A 215 -0.82 -36.72 -9.83
CA SER A 215 -1.83 -37.56 -10.49
C SER A 215 -1.23 -38.76 -11.23
N THR A 216 -0.04 -38.56 -11.81
CA THR A 216 0.70 -39.59 -12.54
C THR A 216 1.36 -40.58 -11.58
N GLU A 217 2.05 -40.07 -10.55
CA GLU A 217 2.75 -40.88 -9.55
C GLU A 217 1.78 -41.69 -8.69
N LEU A 218 0.63 -41.13 -8.31
CA LEU A 218 -0.40 -41.83 -7.52
C LEU A 218 -1.20 -42.84 -8.34
N SER A 219 -1.04 -42.87 -9.67
CA SER A 219 -1.77 -43.80 -10.53
C SER A 219 -1.28 -45.24 -10.47
N ARG A 220 0.00 -45.46 -10.11
CA ARG A 220 0.63 -46.77 -10.14
C ARG A 220 1.12 -47.17 -8.75
N ILE A 221 0.72 -48.36 -8.30
CA ILE A 221 1.16 -48.93 -7.01
C ILE A 221 2.69 -49.10 -6.95
N THR A 222 3.35 -49.31 -8.10
CA THR A 222 4.81 -49.44 -8.20
C THR A 222 5.58 -48.22 -7.69
N ASN A 223 4.93 -47.06 -7.68
CA ASN A 223 5.55 -45.79 -7.29
C ASN A 223 5.47 -45.57 -5.78
N PHE A 224 4.78 -46.45 -5.04
CA PHE A 224 4.61 -46.37 -3.59
C PHE A 224 5.81 -47.00 -2.87
N HIS A 225 6.89 -46.23 -2.79
CA HIS A 225 8.06 -46.59 -2.00
C HIS A 225 8.67 -45.36 -1.34
N SER A 226 9.29 -45.53 -0.18
CA SER A 226 9.85 -44.43 0.63
C SER A 226 10.91 -43.60 -0.09
N LYS A 227 11.61 -44.19 -1.07
CA LYS A 227 12.62 -43.51 -1.91
C LYS A 227 12.05 -42.60 -2.99
N ASN A 228 10.72 -42.53 -3.17
CA ASN A 228 10.10 -41.69 -4.20
C ASN A 228 10.10 -40.22 -3.75
N THR A 229 11.26 -39.58 -3.85
CA THR A 229 11.44 -38.17 -3.52
C THR A 229 10.63 -37.26 -4.44
N LYS A 230 10.38 -37.66 -5.69
CA LYS A 230 9.59 -36.90 -6.64
C LYS A 230 8.15 -36.74 -6.17
N LEU A 231 7.48 -37.83 -5.79
CA LEU A 231 6.12 -37.79 -5.26
C LEU A 231 6.07 -37.00 -3.95
N TYR A 232 6.98 -37.27 -3.02
CA TYR A 232 7.03 -36.55 -1.73
C TYR A 232 7.22 -35.04 -1.91
N ASN A 233 8.20 -34.63 -2.71
CA ASN A 233 8.50 -33.23 -2.98
C ASN A 233 7.32 -32.51 -3.64
N ASN A 234 6.63 -33.17 -4.58
CA ASN A 234 5.45 -32.59 -5.24
C ASN A 234 4.24 -32.48 -4.30
N LEU A 235 4.00 -33.49 -3.45
CA LEU A 235 2.95 -33.42 -2.43
C LEU A 235 3.22 -32.26 -1.45
N GLN A 236 4.46 -32.12 -1.00
CA GLN A 236 4.86 -31.02 -0.12
C GLN A 236 4.78 -29.66 -0.83
N ALA A 237 5.24 -29.57 -2.07
CA ALA A 237 5.19 -28.37 -2.89
C ALA A 237 3.74 -27.87 -3.08
N LEU A 238 2.82 -28.76 -3.48
CA LEU A 238 1.43 -28.41 -3.69
C LEU A 238 0.75 -28.01 -2.36
N PHE A 239 1.04 -28.70 -1.26
CA PHE A 239 0.51 -28.32 0.06
C PHE A 239 0.99 -26.93 0.52
N ILE A 240 2.25 -26.56 0.23
CA ILE A 240 2.80 -25.23 0.55
C ILE A 240 2.20 -24.14 -0.35
N LEU A 241 2.03 -24.43 -1.64
CA LEU A 241 1.51 -23.45 -2.59
C LEU A 241 0.01 -23.20 -2.43
N ASP A 242 -0.78 -24.28 -2.34
CA ASP A 242 -2.24 -24.23 -2.27
C ASP A 242 -2.81 -25.50 -1.60
N GLN A 243 -3.19 -25.37 -0.34
CA GLN A 243 -3.78 -26.47 0.42
C GLN A 243 -5.09 -26.98 -0.18
N LYS A 244 -5.92 -26.10 -0.75
CA LYS A 244 -7.22 -26.50 -1.33
C LYS A 244 -7.00 -27.36 -2.57
N GLU A 245 -6.09 -26.92 -3.44
CA GLU A 245 -5.76 -27.67 -4.65
C GLU A 245 -5.05 -28.99 -4.32
N PHE A 246 -4.22 -29.01 -3.26
CA PHE A 246 -3.64 -30.25 -2.74
C PHE A 246 -4.70 -31.28 -2.38
N PHE A 247 -5.67 -30.95 -1.52
CA PHE A 247 -6.70 -31.90 -1.10
C PHE A 247 -7.59 -32.33 -2.27
N SER A 248 -7.99 -31.39 -3.13
CA SER A 248 -8.75 -31.66 -4.37
C SER A 248 -8.01 -32.63 -5.29
N THR A 249 -6.74 -32.38 -5.58
CA THR A 249 -5.92 -33.22 -6.45
C THR A 249 -5.66 -34.59 -5.84
N PHE A 250 -5.39 -34.65 -4.53
CA PHE A 250 -5.18 -35.90 -3.82
C PHE A 250 -6.42 -36.80 -3.88
N GLU A 251 -7.60 -36.25 -3.56
CA GLU A 251 -8.87 -37.00 -3.59
C GLU A 251 -9.19 -37.50 -5.01
N LYS A 252 -9.04 -36.63 -6.01
CA LYS A 252 -9.23 -36.98 -7.44
C LYS A 252 -8.30 -38.10 -7.88
N SER A 253 -7.02 -38.00 -7.53
CA SER A 253 -5.97 -38.91 -7.99
C SER A 253 -5.98 -40.27 -7.30
N THR A 254 -6.53 -40.34 -6.09
CA THR A 254 -6.57 -41.56 -5.27
C THR A 254 -7.99 -42.13 -5.21
N VAL A 255 -8.82 -41.62 -4.31
CA VAL A 255 -10.18 -42.11 -3.99
C VAL A 255 -11.06 -42.12 -5.23
N GLN A 256 -11.21 -40.98 -5.92
CA GLN A 256 -12.14 -40.90 -7.05
C GLN A 256 -11.68 -41.72 -8.25
N ARG A 257 -10.37 -41.72 -8.55
CA ARG A 257 -9.79 -42.51 -9.63
C ARG A 257 -9.96 -44.00 -9.37
N GLN A 258 -9.57 -44.50 -8.21
CA GLN A 258 -9.72 -45.91 -7.88
C GLN A 258 -11.19 -46.32 -7.85
N ALA A 259 -12.08 -45.50 -7.29
CA ALA A 259 -13.51 -45.77 -7.30
C ALA A 259 -14.09 -45.82 -8.73
N THR A 260 -13.55 -45.00 -9.65
CA THR A 260 -13.94 -45.05 -11.07
C THR A 260 -13.47 -46.33 -11.76
N LEU A 261 -12.25 -46.79 -11.48
CA LEU A 261 -11.71 -48.04 -12.01
C LEU A 261 -12.53 -49.25 -11.52
N GLY A 262 -12.75 -49.34 -10.19
CA GLY A 262 -13.58 -50.38 -9.60
C GLY A 262 -15.02 -50.34 -10.10
N SER A 263 -15.62 -49.15 -10.20
CA SER A 263 -16.99 -49.00 -10.73
C SER A 263 -17.10 -49.42 -12.19
N SER A 264 -16.09 -49.13 -13.02
CA SER A 264 -16.06 -49.56 -14.43
C SER A 264 -15.96 -51.09 -14.56
N GLN A 265 -15.12 -51.73 -13.74
CA GLN A 265 -15.01 -53.19 -13.68
C GLN A 265 -16.34 -53.83 -13.24
N LEU A 266 -16.95 -53.31 -12.17
CA LEU A 266 -18.25 -53.80 -11.69
C LEU A 266 -19.39 -53.54 -12.71
N SER A 267 -19.39 -52.39 -13.39
CA SER A 267 -20.38 -52.07 -14.42
C SER A 267 -20.33 -53.06 -15.60
N LYS A 268 -19.13 -53.50 -16.00
CA LYS A 268 -18.96 -54.58 -16.98
C LYS A 268 -19.45 -55.92 -16.42
N ALA A 269 -19.16 -56.20 -15.15
CA ALA A 269 -19.60 -57.41 -14.46
C ALA A 269 -21.12 -57.51 -14.30
N LEU A 270 -21.85 -56.39 -14.24
CA LEU A 270 -23.32 -56.38 -14.22
C LEU A 270 -23.93 -57.04 -15.47
N GLN A 271 -23.22 -57.04 -16.60
CA GLN A 271 -23.66 -57.72 -17.83
C GLN A 271 -23.59 -59.25 -17.72
N SER A 272 -22.78 -59.77 -16.77
CA SER A 272 -22.56 -61.19 -16.52
C SER A 272 -22.66 -61.50 -15.01
N PRO A 273 -23.89 -61.56 -14.44
CA PRO A 273 -24.09 -61.68 -12.99
C PRO A 273 -23.37 -62.84 -12.30
N ARG A 274 -23.09 -63.93 -13.02
CA ARG A 274 -22.34 -65.10 -12.51
C ARG A 274 -20.91 -64.77 -12.07
N ASN A 275 -20.26 -63.80 -12.73
CA ASN A 275 -18.88 -63.42 -12.44
C ASN A 275 -18.78 -62.21 -11.51
N LEU A 276 -19.92 -61.58 -11.16
CA LEU A 276 -19.95 -60.34 -10.38
C LEU A 276 -19.27 -60.47 -9.02
N ILE A 277 -19.47 -61.60 -8.32
CA ILE A 277 -18.83 -61.83 -7.02
C ILE A 277 -17.31 -62.00 -7.15
N SER A 278 -16.82 -62.72 -8.18
CA SER A 278 -15.38 -62.86 -8.41
C SER A 278 -14.74 -61.51 -8.67
N ILE A 279 -15.35 -60.71 -9.55
CA ILE A 279 -14.85 -59.37 -9.90
C ILE A 279 -14.94 -58.42 -8.70
N LEU A 280 -15.98 -58.53 -7.86
CA LEU A 280 -16.11 -57.74 -6.64
C LEU A 280 -15.00 -58.05 -5.62
N LEU A 281 -14.59 -59.31 -5.50
CA LEU A 281 -13.46 -59.70 -4.64
C LEU A 281 -12.13 -59.21 -5.20
N GLU A 282 -11.93 -59.29 -6.52
CA GLU A 282 -10.75 -58.71 -7.17
C GLU A 282 -10.67 -57.19 -6.96
N VAL A 283 -11.79 -56.47 -7.10
CA VAL A 283 -11.87 -55.03 -6.82
C VAL A 283 -11.52 -54.74 -5.37
N LYS A 284 -12.04 -55.53 -4.42
CA LYS A 284 -11.74 -55.41 -2.99
C LYS A 284 -10.24 -55.62 -2.71
N GLU A 285 -9.65 -56.68 -3.24
CA GLU A 285 -8.24 -57.01 -3.03
C GLU A 285 -7.32 -55.93 -3.63
N ASN A 286 -7.61 -55.49 -4.86
CA ASN A 286 -6.87 -54.43 -5.53
C ASN A 286 -6.94 -53.09 -4.76
N ALA A 287 -8.13 -52.71 -4.29
CA ALA A 287 -8.33 -51.50 -3.50
C ALA A 287 -7.61 -51.59 -2.15
N SER A 288 -7.75 -52.71 -1.43
CA SER A 288 -7.07 -52.94 -0.16
C SER A 288 -5.56 -52.84 -0.29
N ASN A 289 -4.98 -53.51 -1.30
CA ASN A 289 -3.54 -53.47 -1.58
C ASN A 289 -3.05 -52.06 -1.95
N TYR A 290 -3.84 -51.30 -2.71
CA TYR A 290 -3.52 -49.91 -3.07
C TYR A 290 -3.51 -49.01 -1.82
N PHE A 291 -4.59 -49.00 -1.04
CA PHE A 291 -4.74 -48.10 0.11
C PHE A 291 -3.86 -48.49 1.28
N ALA A 292 -3.57 -49.78 1.49
CA ALA A 292 -2.63 -50.22 2.53
C ALA A 292 -1.22 -49.69 2.25
N LYS A 293 -0.72 -49.86 1.03
CA LYS A 293 0.60 -49.34 0.63
C LYS A 293 0.66 -47.81 0.65
N LEU A 294 -0.41 -47.15 0.21
CA LEU A 294 -0.51 -45.69 0.27
C LEU A 294 -0.51 -45.20 1.71
N ALA A 295 -1.30 -45.80 2.60
CA ALA A 295 -1.35 -45.44 4.02
C ALA A 295 0.01 -45.64 4.71
N GLU A 296 0.71 -46.75 4.43
CA GLU A 296 2.07 -47.00 4.94
C GLU A 296 3.04 -45.90 4.48
N LEU A 297 2.97 -45.49 3.21
CA LEU A 297 3.81 -44.44 2.66
C LEU A 297 3.52 -43.08 3.30
N LEU A 298 2.26 -42.70 3.41
CA LEU A 298 1.82 -41.42 3.98
C LEU A 298 2.05 -41.32 5.49
N ASN A 299 2.10 -42.46 6.20
CA ASN A 299 2.49 -42.51 7.62
C ASN A 299 3.99 -42.26 7.81
N LYS A 300 4.83 -42.68 6.85
CA LYS A 300 6.30 -42.47 6.91
C LYS A 300 6.70 -41.04 6.58
N TRP A 301 5.97 -40.39 5.68
CA TRP A 301 6.23 -39.01 5.30
C TRP A 301 5.53 -38.02 6.24
N THR A 302 6.16 -36.88 6.48
CA THR A 302 5.64 -35.86 7.40
C THR A 302 5.58 -34.49 6.74
N PHE A 303 4.58 -33.71 7.14
CA PHE A 303 4.50 -32.28 6.85
C PHE A 303 4.74 -31.47 8.12
N PHE A 304 5.34 -30.30 7.95
CA PHE A 304 5.50 -29.33 9.03
C PHE A 304 4.26 -28.44 9.07
N VAL A 305 3.42 -28.64 10.07
CA VAL A 305 2.15 -27.92 10.29
C VAL A 305 2.10 -27.49 11.76
N ASP A 306 1.76 -26.23 12.05
CA ASP A 306 1.62 -25.70 13.42
C ASP A 306 2.81 -26.02 14.35
N ASN A 307 4.03 -25.80 13.84
CA ASN A 307 5.30 -26.07 14.55
C ASN A 307 5.55 -27.54 14.92
N LYS A 308 4.82 -28.48 14.32
CA LYS A 308 4.98 -29.93 14.54
C LYS A 308 5.10 -30.67 13.22
N ASN A 309 5.87 -31.77 13.24
CA ASN A 309 5.90 -32.71 12.13
C ASN A 309 4.76 -33.72 12.31
N LEU A 310 3.76 -33.63 11.44
CA LEU A 310 2.62 -34.54 11.43
C LEU A 310 2.72 -35.48 10.23
N PRO A 311 2.40 -36.77 10.38
CA PRO A 311 2.26 -37.68 9.25
C PRO A 311 1.28 -37.12 8.22
N ILE A 312 1.58 -37.27 6.93
CA ILE A 312 0.72 -36.77 5.84
C ILE A 312 -0.68 -37.39 5.94
N SER A 313 -0.76 -38.66 6.35
CA SER A 313 -2.00 -39.37 6.61
C SER A 313 -2.91 -38.62 7.59
N ASN A 314 -2.38 -38.13 8.71
CA ASN A 314 -3.16 -37.41 9.72
C ASN A 314 -3.67 -36.07 9.18
N VAL A 315 -2.82 -35.33 8.46
CA VAL A 315 -3.19 -34.05 7.83
C VAL A 315 -4.36 -34.26 6.86
N ILE A 316 -4.29 -35.30 6.04
CA ILE A 316 -5.33 -35.66 5.07
C ILE A 316 -6.61 -36.09 5.77
N LEU A 317 -6.54 -37.06 6.69
CA LEU A 317 -7.74 -37.60 7.36
C LEU A 317 -8.47 -36.55 8.21
N GLN A 318 -7.74 -35.63 8.85
CA GLN A 318 -8.33 -34.50 9.57
C GLN A 318 -9.08 -33.55 8.62
N SER A 319 -8.50 -33.25 7.45
CA SER A 319 -9.15 -32.36 6.47
C SER A 319 -10.44 -32.97 5.90
N PHE A 320 -10.45 -34.27 5.65
CA PHE A 320 -11.60 -35.00 5.09
C PHE A 320 -12.59 -35.51 6.15
N LYS A 321 -12.33 -35.30 7.45
CA LYS A 321 -13.14 -35.79 8.58
C LYS A 321 -13.52 -37.27 8.45
N SER A 322 -12.57 -38.08 7.99
CA SER A 322 -12.78 -39.49 7.68
C SER A 322 -11.81 -40.36 8.48
N GLU A 323 -12.25 -41.55 8.89
CA GLU A 323 -11.43 -42.48 9.68
C GLU A 323 -10.32 -43.12 8.84
N SER A 324 -10.59 -43.37 7.56
CA SER A 324 -9.62 -43.97 6.65
C SER A 324 -9.90 -43.63 5.18
N LEU A 325 -8.85 -43.65 4.35
CA LEU A 325 -8.97 -43.45 2.90
C LEU A 325 -9.77 -44.57 2.22
N ILE A 326 -9.69 -45.79 2.75
CA ILE A 326 -10.43 -46.93 2.22
C ILE A 326 -11.94 -46.81 2.50
N ALA A 327 -12.34 -46.23 3.63
CA ALA A 327 -13.75 -45.94 3.90
C ALA A 327 -14.33 -44.92 2.91
N MET A 328 -13.57 -43.85 2.61
CA MET A 328 -13.97 -42.86 1.58
C MET A 328 -14.11 -43.50 0.19
N TYR A 329 -13.21 -44.42 -0.14
CA TYR A 329 -13.27 -45.20 -1.38
C TYR A 329 -14.55 -46.02 -1.47
N TRP A 330 -14.87 -46.81 -0.44
CA TRP A 330 -16.06 -47.66 -0.45
C TRP A 330 -17.35 -46.84 -0.52
N GLN A 331 -17.42 -45.70 0.19
CA GLN A 331 -18.56 -44.80 0.11
C GLN A 331 -18.75 -44.27 -1.32
N THR A 332 -17.66 -43.84 -1.97
CA THR A 332 -17.70 -43.32 -3.34
C THR A 332 -18.02 -44.42 -4.36
N LEU A 333 -17.44 -45.61 -4.18
CA LEU A 333 -17.65 -46.76 -5.05
C LEU A 333 -19.10 -47.25 -4.96
N SER A 334 -19.63 -47.40 -3.74
CA SER A 334 -21.02 -47.79 -3.49
C SER A 334 -21.99 -46.84 -4.18
N GLN A 335 -21.82 -45.52 -4.01
CA GLN A 335 -22.66 -44.54 -4.70
C GLN A 335 -22.62 -44.65 -6.23
N LYS A 336 -21.44 -44.90 -6.82
CA LYS A 336 -21.29 -45.11 -8.27
C LYS A 336 -21.92 -46.44 -8.72
N LEU A 337 -21.73 -47.51 -7.95
CA LEU A 337 -22.33 -48.81 -8.20
C LEU A 337 -23.86 -48.72 -8.15
N LYS A 338 -24.41 -48.06 -7.12
CA LYS A 338 -25.83 -47.75 -6.94
C LYS A 338 -26.41 -47.12 -8.19
N LYS A 339 -25.78 -46.05 -8.71
CA LYS A 339 -26.19 -45.37 -9.96
C LYS A 339 -26.14 -46.29 -11.18
N ASN A 340 -25.10 -47.11 -11.32
CA ASN A 340 -24.98 -48.05 -12.43
C ASN A 340 -26.05 -49.15 -12.40
N ILE A 341 -26.37 -49.67 -11.21
CA ILE A 341 -27.45 -50.65 -10.99
C ILE A 341 -28.78 -50.01 -11.35
N VAL A 342 -29.12 -48.84 -10.81
CA VAL A 342 -30.37 -48.12 -11.16
C VAL A 342 -30.50 -47.94 -12.67
N ALA A 343 -29.45 -47.45 -13.34
CA ALA A 343 -29.47 -47.25 -14.78
C ALA A 343 -29.66 -48.57 -15.55
N THR A 344 -29.08 -49.67 -15.07
CA THR A 344 -29.24 -51.00 -15.67
C THR A 344 -30.66 -51.54 -15.47
N MET A 345 -31.22 -51.36 -14.28
CA MET A 345 -32.57 -51.79 -13.92
C MET A 345 -33.65 -50.99 -14.67
N ALA A 346 -33.47 -49.67 -14.79
CA ALA A 346 -34.37 -48.79 -15.54
C ALA A 346 -34.47 -49.14 -17.03
N ARG A 347 -33.41 -49.70 -17.62
CA ARG A 347 -33.42 -50.17 -19.03
C ARG A 347 -34.28 -51.42 -19.25
N GLY A 348 -34.63 -52.17 -18.20
CA GLY A 348 -35.58 -53.29 -18.27
C GLY A 348 -35.19 -54.48 -19.17
N GLY A 349 -33.97 -54.50 -19.71
CA GLY A 349 -33.50 -55.51 -20.66
C GLY A 349 -33.20 -56.88 -20.03
N PRO A 350 -32.69 -57.84 -20.82
CA PRO A 350 -32.32 -59.19 -20.34
C PRO A 350 -31.36 -59.17 -19.14
N ILE A 351 -30.45 -58.20 -19.11
CA ILE A 351 -29.49 -58.01 -18.01
C ILE A 351 -30.20 -57.69 -16.69
N ALA A 352 -31.19 -56.80 -16.70
CA ALA A 352 -31.96 -56.44 -15.50
C ALA A 352 -32.77 -57.62 -14.97
N LYS A 353 -33.38 -58.41 -15.87
CA LYS A 353 -34.10 -59.64 -15.49
C LYS A 353 -33.17 -60.67 -14.86
N ASN A 354 -31.98 -60.88 -15.45
CA ASN A 354 -30.98 -61.77 -14.88
C ASN A 354 -30.48 -61.29 -13.52
N LEU A 355 -30.25 -59.98 -13.33
CA LEU A 355 -29.86 -59.43 -12.04
C LEU A 355 -30.90 -59.68 -10.94
N LYS A 356 -32.21 -59.58 -11.25
CA LYS A 356 -33.28 -59.94 -10.30
C LYS A 356 -33.26 -61.42 -9.91
N VAL A 357 -33.01 -62.31 -10.86
CA VAL A 357 -32.93 -63.76 -10.59
C VAL A 357 -31.76 -64.09 -9.67
N TYR A 358 -30.63 -63.38 -9.82
CA TYR A 358 -29.43 -63.61 -9.03
C TYR A 358 -29.31 -62.71 -7.79
N SER A 359 -30.28 -61.83 -7.49
CA SER A 359 -30.15 -60.80 -6.44
C SER A 359 -29.91 -61.39 -5.05
N GLN A 360 -30.72 -62.37 -4.65
CA GLN A 360 -30.58 -63.06 -3.36
C GLN A 360 -29.23 -63.77 -3.23
N GLY A 361 -28.79 -64.47 -4.29
CA GLY A 361 -27.49 -65.14 -4.31
C GLY A 361 -26.31 -64.16 -4.23
N LEU A 362 -26.43 -62.98 -4.82
CA LEU A 362 -25.42 -61.91 -4.72
C LEU A 362 -25.36 -61.33 -3.31
N GLN A 363 -26.52 -61.09 -2.68
CA GLN A 363 -26.59 -60.57 -1.31
C GLN A 363 -25.98 -61.57 -0.32
N SER A 364 -26.37 -62.84 -0.35
CA SER A 364 -25.79 -63.87 0.51
C SER A 364 -24.28 -64.06 0.30
N ALA A 365 -23.81 -63.97 -0.95
CA ALA A 365 -22.38 -64.07 -1.24
C ALA A 365 -21.57 -62.87 -0.72
N VAL A 366 -22.15 -61.67 -0.70
CA VAL A 366 -21.52 -60.50 -0.06
C VAL A 366 -21.53 -60.65 1.46
N GLU A 367 -22.61 -61.18 2.05
CA GLU A 367 -22.70 -61.42 3.49
C GLU A 367 -21.66 -62.39 4.01
N GLU A 368 -21.34 -63.43 3.24
CA GLU A 368 -20.36 -64.47 3.59
C GLU A 368 -18.91 -64.00 3.37
N LYS A 369 -18.65 -63.23 2.31
CA LYS A 369 -17.27 -62.90 1.88
C LYS A 369 -16.72 -61.55 2.35
N PHE A 370 -17.55 -60.69 2.93
CA PHE A 370 -17.11 -59.40 3.50
C PHE A 370 -17.10 -59.45 5.03
N ALA A 371 -15.89 -59.42 5.61
CA ALA A 371 -15.68 -59.40 7.05
C ALA A 371 -15.92 -58.02 7.70
N ASN A 372 -15.66 -56.92 6.96
CA ASN A 372 -15.83 -55.56 7.48
C ASN A 372 -17.30 -55.13 7.38
N ALA A 373 -17.95 -54.86 8.53
CA ALA A 373 -19.36 -54.48 8.59
C ALA A 373 -19.68 -53.23 7.75
N SER A 374 -18.87 -52.17 7.85
CA SER A 374 -19.08 -50.92 7.09
C SER A 374 -18.99 -51.11 5.57
N GLU A 375 -18.02 -51.89 5.08
CA GLU A 375 -17.88 -52.19 3.64
C GLU A 375 -19.05 -53.04 3.14
N LYS A 376 -19.42 -54.05 3.94
CA LYS A 376 -20.54 -54.96 3.69
C LYS A 376 -21.84 -54.17 3.56
N ASP A 377 -22.15 -53.32 4.53
CA ASP A 377 -23.39 -52.54 4.55
C ASP A 377 -23.49 -51.60 3.36
N GLN A 378 -22.39 -50.96 2.96
CA GLN A 378 -22.36 -50.05 1.81
C GLN A 378 -22.57 -50.77 0.47
N ILE A 379 -22.07 -52.00 0.32
CA ILE A 379 -22.28 -52.80 -0.89
C ILE A 379 -23.69 -53.39 -0.90
N LEU A 380 -24.17 -53.86 0.24
CA LEU A 380 -25.55 -54.36 0.38
C LEU A 380 -26.56 -53.25 0.07
N ASP A 381 -26.39 -52.01 0.57
CA ASP A 381 -27.24 -50.87 0.21
C ASP A 381 -27.25 -50.54 -1.30
N ALA A 382 -26.16 -50.84 -2.01
CA ALA A 382 -26.13 -50.70 -3.46
C ALA A 382 -26.92 -51.84 -4.15
N LEU A 383 -26.85 -53.06 -3.63
CA LEU A 383 -27.50 -54.25 -4.19
C LEU A 383 -28.99 -54.36 -3.88
N THR A 384 -29.47 -53.84 -2.75
CA THR A 384 -30.90 -53.83 -2.38
C THR A 384 -31.78 -53.11 -3.41
N ILE A 385 -31.20 -52.21 -4.20
CA ILE A 385 -31.90 -51.48 -5.27
C ILE A 385 -32.31 -52.37 -6.43
N ILE A 386 -31.66 -53.52 -6.61
CA ILE A 386 -32.06 -54.51 -7.62
C ILE A 386 -33.51 -54.98 -7.37
N ASP A 387 -33.91 -55.06 -6.09
CA ASP A 387 -35.22 -55.52 -5.67
C ASP A 387 -36.24 -54.38 -5.51
N TYR A 388 -35.80 -53.12 -5.64
CA TYR A 388 -36.69 -51.96 -5.61
C TYR A 388 -37.56 -51.92 -6.87
N LYS A 389 -38.88 -51.74 -6.68
CA LYS A 389 -39.88 -51.81 -7.75
C LYS A 389 -39.80 -50.65 -8.73
#